data_AF-A0A5C7LQN6-F1
#
_entry.id   AF-A0A5C7LQN6-F1
#
_cell.length_a   1.000
_cell.length_b   1.000
_cell.length_c   1.000
_cell.angle_alpha   90.00
_cell.angle_beta   90.00
_cell.angle_gamma   90.00
#
_symmetry.space_group_name_H-M   'P 1'
#
loop_
_entity.id
_entity.type
_entity.pdbx_description
1 polymer ?
#
loop_
_entity_poly.entity_id
_entity_poly.type
_entity_poly.pdbx_seq_one_letter_code
_entity_poly.pdbx_strand_id
1 'polypeptide(L)'
;MKKKTTITCANCGKKAEKDISEAKRNEQKGRKSYCNRKCAALGENNLGDSLGVGSYEIKQHAGNRRDEFSPFKYFARKARSRNKEKGFPTTDVSPEYLAQLWKDQRGVCPLSGWPLELPPTSKSWEENSATPKTASLDRIRPGEPYTQGNVRFIANIANRAKHTYSDKDVIEFCKAVSSNVTK
;
A
#
# COMPACT_ATOMS: atom_id res chain seq x y z
N MET A 1 25.88 -5.52 33.78
CA MET A 1 25.92 -4.05 33.60
C MET A 1 26.97 -3.69 32.58
N LYS A 2 26.67 -2.78 31.65
CA LYS A 2 27.69 -2.28 30.71
C LYS A 2 28.69 -1.40 31.46
N LYS A 3 29.99 -1.65 31.27
CA LYS A 3 31.04 -0.79 31.83
C LYS A 3 30.95 0.59 31.15
N LYS A 4 31.05 1.65 31.92
CA LYS A 4 30.99 3.03 31.44
C LYS A 4 32.35 3.71 31.48
N THR A 5 32.54 4.70 30.63
CA THR A 5 33.67 5.64 30.65
C THR A 5 33.17 7.06 30.47
N THR A 6 33.98 8.02 30.92
CA THR A 6 33.70 9.45 30.77
C THR A 6 34.28 9.93 29.45
N ILE A 7 33.42 10.54 28.63
CA ILE A 7 33.81 11.21 27.38
C ILE A 7 33.61 12.72 27.50
N THR A 8 34.36 13.49 26.72
CA THR A 8 34.09 14.91 26.49
C THR A 8 33.22 15.05 25.24
N CYS A 9 32.05 15.70 25.36
CA CYS A 9 31.15 15.90 24.23
C CYS A 9 31.76 16.85 23.19
N ALA A 10 31.88 16.40 21.95
CA ALA A 10 32.43 17.18 20.86
C ALA A 10 31.54 18.35 20.39
N ASN A 11 30.27 18.42 20.84
CA ASN A 11 29.36 19.53 20.51
C ASN A 11 29.29 20.59 21.62
N CYS A 12 29.11 20.17 22.88
CA CYS A 12 28.86 21.10 23.98
C CYS A 12 29.97 21.13 25.06
N GLY A 13 31.06 20.39 24.86
CA GLY A 13 32.22 20.33 25.78
C GLY A 13 31.97 19.63 27.12
N LYS A 14 30.70 19.32 27.47
CA LYS A 14 30.36 18.69 28.75
C LYS A 14 30.88 17.25 28.83
N LYS A 15 31.35 16.87 30.02
CA LYS A 15 31.67 15.47 30.34
C LYS A 15 30.39 14.65 30.48
N ALA A 16 30.36 13.45 29.92
CA ALA A 16 29.22 12.54 30.02
C ALA A 16 29.67 11.09 30.12
N GLU A 17 28.90 10.27 30.85
CA GLU A 17 29.15 8.83 30.89
C GLU A 17 28.57 8.13 29.66
N LYS A 18 29.37 7.27 29.03
CA LYS A 18 28.99 6.44 27.90
C LYS A 18 29.45 5.01 28.07
N ASP A 19 28.83 4.10 27.33
CA ASP A 19 29.28 2.72 27.26
C ASP A 19 30.73 2.67 26.73
N ILE A 20 31.61 1.91 27.41
CA ILE A 20 33.01 1.78 26.99
C ILE A 20 33.13 1.30 25.55
N SER A 21 32.23 0.41 25.11
CA SER A 21 32.21 -0.09 23.73
C SER A 21 31.85 1.00 22.70
N GLU A 22 30.95 1.93 23.04
CA GLU A 22 30.61 3.07 22.19
C GLU A 22 31.81 4.00 22.06
N ALA A 23 32.45 4.34 23.17
CA ALA A 23 33.62 5.22 23.21
C ALA A 23 34.80 4.64 22.41
N LYS A 24 35.17 3.37 22.65
CA LYS A 24 36.24 2.68 21.91
C LYS A 24 35.95 2.56 20.42
N ARG A 25 34.71 2.25 20.05
CA ARG A 25 34.31 2.17 18.63
C ARG A 25 34.41 3.52 17.94
N ASN A 26 34.05 4.60 18.63
CA ASN A 26 34.15 5.94 18.07
C ASN A 26 35.63 6.33 17.90
N GLU A 27 36.46 6.09 18.90
CA GLU A 27 37.91 6.31 18.85
C GLU A 27 38.57 5.51 17.70
N GLN A 28 38.30 4.20 17.60
CA GLN A 28 38.80 3.34 16.52
C GLN A 28 38.40 3.83 15.12
N LYS A 29 37.21 4.42 14.99
CA LYS A 29 36.68 4.92 13.71
C LYS A 29 36.97 6.40 13.46
N GLY A 30 37.75 7.06 14.33
CA GLY A 30 38.00 8.51 14.25
C GLY A 30 36.74 9.38 14.37
N ARG A 31 35.68 8.87 15.03
CA ARG A 31 34.39 9.55 15.17
C ARG A 31 34.33 10.37 16.45
N LYS A 32 33.70 11.54 16.35
CA LYS A 32 33.36 12.38 17.51
C LYS A 32 32.38 11.66 18.45
N SER A 33 32.50 11.94 19.74
CA SER A 33 31.61 11.40 20.78
C SER A 33 30.74 12.50 21.39
N TYR A 34 29.50 12.19 21.75
CA TYR A 34 28.50 13.19 22.15
C TYR A 34 27.75 12.76 23.41
N CYS A 35 27.40 13.72 24.28
CA CYS A 35 26.71 13.42 25.54
C CYS A 35 25.29 12.86 25.34
N ASN A 36 24.59 13.25 24.27
CA ASN A 36 23.22 12.79 23.97
C ASN A 36 22.91 12.91 22.47
N ARG A 37 21.74 12.38 22.06
CA ARG A 37 21.26 12.40 20.67
C ARG A 37 21.13 13.82 20.10
N LYS A 38 20.74 14.80 20.93
CA LYS A 38 20.62 16.20 20.50
C LYS A 38 21.99 16.77 20.14
N CYS A 39 23.01 16.56 20.97
CA CYS A 39 24.38 16.98 20.68
C CYS A 39 25.00 16.22 19.51
N ALA A 40 24.64 14.95 19.31
CA ALA A 40 25.05 14.19 18.13
C ALA A 40 24.39 14.70 16.84
N ALA A 41 23.16 15.23 16.91
CA ALA A 41 22.48 15.80 15.76
C ALA A 41 22.92 17.24 15.45
N LEU A 42 23.19 18.05 16.49
CA LEU A 42 23.59 19.46 16.37
C LEU A 42 25.10 19.68 16.25
N GLY A 43 25.91 18.66 16.54
CA GLY A 43 27.37 18.75 16.43
C GLY A 43 27.81 19.07 15.01
N GLU A 44 28.80 19.95 14.89
CA GLU A 44 29.37 20.38 13.60
C GLU A 44 29.70 19.20 12.68
N ASN A 45 29.22 19.30 11.45
CA ASN A 45 29.63 18.50 10.29
C ASN A 45 29.52 16.98 10.45
N ASN A 46 28.62 16.45 11.30
CA ASN A 46 28.37 15.00 11.36
C ASN A 46 27.91 14.41 10.02
N LEU A 47 27.22 15.23 9.23
CA LEU A 47 26.80 14.87 7.88
C LEU A 47 27.86 15.25 6.84
N GLY A 48 28.67 16.30 7.05
CA GLY A 48 29.73 16.71 6.14
C GLY A 48 29.26 16.73 4.67
N ASP A 49 30.02 16.06 3.80
CA ASP A 49 29.70 15.87 2.38
C ASP A 49 28.43 15.05 2.12
N SER A 50 27.87 14.38 3.14
CA SER A 50 26.60 13.64 3.05
C SER A 50 25.38 14.53 3.37
N LEU A 51 25.56 15.81 3.73
CA LEU A 51 24.45 16.72 3.96
C LEU A 51 23.77 17.08 2.63
N GLY A 52 22.53 16.63 2.44
CA GLY A 52 21.78 16.88 1.21
C GLY A 52 22.18 16.02 0.02
N VAL A 53 23.20 15.16 0.18
CA VAL A 53 23.66 14.23 -0.84
C VAL A 53 23.13 12.84 -0.51
N GLY A 54 22.02 12.46 -1.14
CA GLY A 54 21.50 11.10 -1.03
C GLY A 54 22.45 10.13 -1.71
N SER A 55 23.31 9.43 -0.97
CA SER A 55 24.22 8.41 -1.51
C SER A 55 23.49 7.18 -2.09
N TYR A 56 22.19 7.08 -1.82
CA TYR A 56 21.34 5.97 -2.17
C TYR A 56 20.14 6.50 -2.96
N GLU A 57 20.06 6.13 -4.23
CA GLU A 57 18.92 6.46 -5.07
C GLU A 57 17.70 5.61 -4.68
N ILE A 58 16.97 6.05 -3.65
CA ILE A 58 15.76 5.38 -3.14
C ILE A 58 14.77 5.09 -4.27
N LYS A 59 14.67 5.98 -5.27
CA LYS A 59 13.77 5.82 -6.42
C LYS A 59 14.05 4.53 -7.21
N GLN A 60 15.32 4.14 -7.37
CA GLN A 60 15.70 2.92 -8.10
C GLN A 60 15.29 1.64 -7.36
N HIS A 61 15.12 1.73 -6.04
CA HIS A 61 14.77 0.58 -5.19
C HIS A 61 13.34 0.62 -4.67
N ALA A 62 12.57 1.67 -4.95
CA ALA A 62 11.21 1.88 -4.47
C ALA A 62 10.20 0.80 -4.93
N GLY A 63 10.56 -0.05 -5.89
CA GLY A 63 9.77 -1.18 -6.39
C GLY A 63 10.23 -2.56 -5.93
N ASN A 64 11.29 -2.69 -5.13
CA ASN A 64 11.91 -3.99 -4.81
C ASN A 64 11.06 -4.91 -3.91
N ARG A 65 9.98 -4.40 -3.31
CA ARG A 65 9.01 -5.17 -2.50
C ARG A 65 7.80 -5.63 -3.29
N ARG A 66 7.79 -5.45 -4.61
CA ARG A 66 6.71 -5.91 -5.46
C ARG A 66 6.80 -7.42 -5.61
N ASP A 67 5.65 -8.06 -5.47
CA ASP A 67 5.42 -9.49 -5.67
C ASP A 67 4.20 -9.68 -6.58
N GLU A 68 3.93 -10.92 -6.98
CA GLU A 68 2.78 -11.25 -7.83
C GLU A 68 1.42 -10.86 -7.21
N PHE A 69 1.36 -10.71 -5.88
CA PHE A 69 0.16 -10.34 -5.14
C PHE A 69 -0.03 -8.82 -4.98
N SER A 70 0.96 -8.02 -5.35
CA SER A 70 0.97 -6.57 -5.14
C SER A 70 -0.22 -5.83 -5.76
N PRO A 71 -0.72 -6.19 -6.96
CA PRO A 71 -1.95 -5.59 -7.51
C PRO A 71 -3.19 -5.86 -6.65
N PHE A 72 -3.23 -6.97 -5.92
CA PHE A 72 -4.40 -7.45 -5.18
C PHE A 72 -4.46 -6.97 -3.73
N LYS A 73 -3.32 -6.53 -3.17
CA LYS A 73 -3.23 -5.99 -1.80
C LYS A 73 -4.19 -4.80 -1.58
N TYR A 74 -4.38 -3.96 -2.60
CA TYR A 74 -5.34 -2.84 -2.55
C TYR A 74 -6.76 -3.33 -2.29
N PHE A 75 -7.22 -4.30 -3.07
CA PHE A 75 -8.57 -4.84 -2.98
C PHE A 75 -8.83 -5.56 -1.66
N ALA A 76 -7.90 -6.39 -1.19
CA ALA A 76 -8.02 -7.06 0.10
C ALA A 76 -8.13 -6.06 1.26
N ARG A 77 -7.35 -4.97 1.22
CA ARG A 77 -7.45 -3.87 2.19
C ARG A 77 -8.81 -3.17 2.12
N LYS A 78 -9.30 -2.84 0.93
CA LYS A 78 -10.61 -2.18 0.75
C LYS A 78 -11.77 -3.08 1.15
N ALA A 79 -11.70 -4.39 0.87
CA ALA A 79 -12.70 -5.37 1.31
C ALA A 79 -12.81 -5.39 2.84
N ARG A 80 -11.68 -5.48 3.56
CA ARG A 80 -11.63 -5.39 5.03
C ARG A 80 -12.26 -4.10 5.56
N SER A 81 -11.86 -2.95 5.02
CA SER A 81 -12.40 -1.64 5.43
C SER A 81 -13.92 -1.57 5.23
N ARG A 82 -14.38 -1.93 4.03
CA ARG A 82 -15.80 -1.85 3.65
C ARG A 82 -16.67 -2.86 4.40
N ASN A 83 -16.16 -4.05 4.71
CA ASN A 83 -16.88 -5.00 5.56
C ASN A 83 -17.11 -4.40 6.95
N LYS A 84 -16.06 -3.84 7.55
CA LYS A 84 -16.15 -3.18 8.86
C LYS A 84 -17.13 -2.00 8.85
N GLU A 85 -17.04 -1.13 7.84
CA GLU A 85 -17.97 0.01 7.65
C GLU A 85 -19.44 -0.43 7.54
N LYS A 86 -19.69 -1.62 6.99
CA LYS A 86 -21.04 -2.20 6.85
C LYS A 86 -21.47 -3.05 8.05
N GLY A 87 -20.67 -3.13 9.12
CA GLY A 87 -21.00 -3.90 10.32
C GLY A 87 -20.71 -5.40 10.23
N PHE A 88 -19.99 -5.87 9.20
CA PHE A 88 -19.58 -7.27 9.11
C PHE A 88 -18.28 -7.52 9.90
N PRO A 89 -18.20 -8.60 10.70
CA PRO A 89 -17.12 -8.80 11.66
C PRO A 89 -15.79 -9.23 11.01
N THR A 90 -15.83 -10.05 9.96
CA THR A 90 -14.63 -10.63 9.33
C THR A 90 -14.75 -10.69 7.81
N THR A 91 -13.61 -10.85 7.14
CA THR A 91 -13.50 -11.23 5.72
C THR A 91 -12.32 -12.19 5.58
N ASP A 92 -12.50 -13.24 4.81
CA ASP A 92 -11.49 -14.22 4.44
C ASP A 92 -10.84 -13.91 3.08
N VAL A 93 -11.15 -12.74 2.49
CA VAL A 93 -10.58 -12.30 1.21
C VAL A 93 -9.10 -11.96 1.38
N SER A 94 -8.23 -12.80 0.81
CA SER A 94 -6.78 -12.62 0.80
C SER A 94 -6.27 -12.17 -0.58
N PRO A 95 -5.08 -11.53 -0.68
CA PRO A 95 -4.46 -11.21 -1.97
C PRO A 95 -4.23 -12.43 -2.87
N GLU A 96 -3.91 -13.59 -2.30
CA GLU A 96 -3.66 -14.85 -3.00
C GLU A 96 -4.96 -15.38 -3.64
N TYR A 97 -6.06 -15.38 -2.88
CA TYR A 97 -7.38 -15.72 -3.40
C TYR A 97 -7.78 -14.79 -4.56
N LEU A 98 -7.58 -13.48 -4.39
CA LEU A 98 -7.89 -12.51 -5.44
C LEU A 98 -7.02 -12.69 -6.69
N ALA A 99 -5.76 -13.09 -6.54
CA ALA A 99 -4.90 -13.42 -7.66
C ALA A 99 -5.41 -14.65 -8.43
N GLN A 100 -5.86 -15.68 -7.72
CA GLN A 100 -6.47 -16.86 -8.33
C GLN A 100 -7.78 -16.51 -9.04
N LEU A 101 -8.66 -15.79 -8.36
CA LEU A 101 -9.93 -15.30 -8.92
C LEU A 101 -9.72 -14.49 -10.20
N TRP A 102 -8.70 -13.64 -10.25
CA TRP A 102 -8.35 -12.89 -11.45
C TRP A 102 -7.93 -13.80 -12.61
N LYS A 103 -7.12 -14.84 -12.33
CA LYS A 103 -6.71 -15.86 -13.32
C LYS A 103 -7.93 -16.63 -13.83
N ASP A 104 -8.82 -17.06 -12.94
CA ASP A 104 -10.03 -17.81 -13.28
C ASP A 104 -10.99 -16.98 -14.16
N GLN A 105 -11.11 -15.69 -13.85
CA GLN A 105 -11.86 -14.73 -14.67
C GLN A 105 -11.15 -14.33 -15.97
N ARG A 106 -9.89 -14.73 -16.17
CA ARG A 106 -9.03 -14.33 -17.29
C ARG A 106 -8.92 -12.81 -17.45
N GLY A 107 -9.03 -12.06 -16.35
CA GLY A 107 -9.06 -10.60 -16.37
C GLY A 107 -10.24 -10.00 -17.15
N VAL A 108 -11.35 -10.72 -17.31
CA VAL A 108 -12.54 -10.26 -18.04
C VAL A 108 -13.68 -9.95 -17.08
N CYS A 109 -14.38 -8.84 -17.35
CA CYS A 109 -15.61 -8.45 -16.65
C CYS A 109 -16.75 -9.41 -17.01
N PRO A 110 -17.35 -10.14 -16.05
CA PRO A 110 -18.47 -11.04 -16.32
C PRO A 110 -19.76 -10.34 -16.74
N LEU A 111 -19.92 -9.05 -16.43
CA LEU A 111 -21.12 -8.28 -16.83
C LEU A 111 -21.02 -7.69 -18.23
N SER A 112 -19.85 -7.17 -18.60
CA SER A 112 -19.68 -6.44 -19.87
C SER A 112 -18.84 -7.17 -20.92
N GLY A 113 -18.16 -8.26 -20.55
CA GLY A 113 -17.20 -8.94 -21.42
C GLY A 113 -15.91 -8.15 -21.67
N TRP A 114 -15.72 -6.99 -21.03
CA TRP A 114 -14.53 -6.16 -21.25
C TRP A 114 -13.29 -6.76 -20.58
N PRO A 115 -12.13 -6.70 -21.25
CA PRO A 115 -10.84 -6.83 -20.59
C PRO A 115 -10.71 -5.75 -19.52
N LEU A 116 -10.34 -6.15 -18.32
CA LEU A 116 -10.20 -5.27 -17.17
C LEU A 116 -8.76 -4.76 -17.06
N GLU A 117 -8.63 -3.49 -16.69
CA GLU A 117 -7.33 -2.87 -16.40
C GLU A 117 -7.00 -3.09 -14.92
N LEU A 118 -5.87 -3.76 -14.65
CA LEU A 118 -5.39 -4.03 -13.29
C LEU A 118 -4.15 -3.18 -12.98
N PRO A 119 -4.31 -2.05 -12.27
CA PRO A 119 -3.19 -1.27 -11.76
C PRO A 119 -2.19 -2.12 -10.96
N PRO A 120 -0.88 -1.96 -11.20
CA PRO A 120 0.14 -2.89 -10.70
C PRO A 120 0.39 -2.75 -9.19
N THR A 121 -0.02 -1.65 -8.57
CA THR A 121 0.23 -1.37 -7.15
C THR A 121 -0.90 -0.57 -6.51
N SER A 122 -1.04 -0.66 -5.19
CA SER A 122 -1.94 0.19 -4.39
C SER A 122 -1.77 1.68 -4.64
N LYS A 123 -0.53 2.14 -4.89
CA LYS A 123 -0.26 3.54 -5.21
C LYS A 123 -0.83 3.92 -6.59
N SER A 124 -0.69 3.02 -7.56
CA SER A 124 -1.27 3.19 -8.89
C SER A 124 -2.80 3.29 -8.86
N TRP A 125 -3.44 2.65 -7.87
CA TRP A 125 -4.88 2.79 -7.62
C TRP A 125 -5.29 4.16 -7.06
N GLU A 126 -4.39 4.82 -6.32
CA GLU A 126 -4.66 6.11 -5.67
C GLU A 126 -4.32 7.29 -6.59
N GLU A 127 -3.32 7.14 -7.47
CA GLU A 127 -2.86 8.20 -8.38
C GLU A 127 -3.60 8.22 -9.73
N ASN A 128 -4.05 7.08 -10.26
CA ASN A 128 -4.76 7.05 -11.54
C ASN A 128 -6.26 7.28 -11.33
N SER A 129 -6.83 8.22 -12.07
CA SER A 129 -8.28 8.38 -12.16
C SER A 129 -8.88 7.07 -12.70
N ALA A 130 -9.65 6.37 -11.87
CA ALA A 130 -10.22 5.08 -12.23
C ALA A 130 -11.01 5.17 -13.55
N THR A 131 -10.52 4.52 -14.60
CA THR A 131 -11.17 4.46 -15.91
C THR A 131 -12.46 3.64 -15.81
N PRO A 132 -13.35 3.69 -16.82
CA PRO A 132 -14.50 2.80 -16.86
C PRO A 132 -14.14 1.31 -16.81
N LYS A 133 -13.00 0.92 -17.40
CA LYS A 133 -12.52 -0.47 -17.52
C LYS A 133 -11.61 -0.92 -16.39
N THR A 134 -11.18 0.00 -15.53
CA THR A 134 -10.38 -0.34 -14.35
C THR A 134 -11.11 -1.39 -13.50
N ALA A 135 -10.41 -2.42 -13.04
CA ALA A 135 -10.99 -3.47 -12.23
C ALA A 135 -11.59 -2.93 -10.92
N SER A 136 -12.72 -3.47 -10.49
CA SER A 136 -13.31 -3.17 -9.20
C SER A 136 -13.77 -4.45 -8.55
N LEU A 137 -13.53 -4.57 -7.24
CA LEU A 137 -14.03 -5.69 -6.45
C LEU A 137 -15.50 -5.46 -6.13
N ASP A 138 -16.37 -6.26 -6.75
CA ASP A 138 -17.82 -6.27 -6.58
C ASP A 138 -18.26 -7.46 -5.72
N ARG A 139 -19.41 -7.31 -5.06
CA ARG A 139 -20.06 -8.42 -4.34
C ARG A 139 -21.13 -9.05 -5.21
N ILE A 140 -21.06 -10.35 -5.43
CA ILE A 140 -22.04 -11.09 -6.23
C ILE A 140 -23.44 -10.93 -5.60
N ARG A 141 -23.51 -11.06 -4.28
CA ARG A 141 -24.70 -10.84 -3.45
C ARG A 141 -24.48 -9.57 -2.61
N PRO A 142 -25.06 -8.40 -2.99
CA PRO A 142 -24.80 -7.11 -2.35
C PRO A 142 -25.22 -7.00 -0.87
N GLY A 143 -26.11 -7.88 -0.39
CA GLY A 143 -26.51 -7.94 1.02
C GLY A 143 -25.52 -8.66 1.93
N GLU A 144 -24.56 -9.38 1.35
CA GLU A 144 -23.62 -10.23 2.08
C GLU A 144 -22.24 -9.57 2.24
N PRO A 145 -21.40 -10.05 3.19
CA PRO A 145 -20.03 -9.57 3.35
C PRO A 145 -19.16 -9.85 2.12
N TYR A 146 -18.04 -9.14 2.03
CA TYR A 146 -16.92 -9.54 1.16
C TYR A 146 -16.32 -10.83 1.71
N THR A 147 -16.57 -11.95 1.05
CA THR A 147 -16.00 -13.26 1.39
C THR A 147 -15.50 -13.98 0.15
N GLN A 148 -14.65 -14.99 0.32
CA GLN A 148 -14.40 -15.96 -0.73
C GLN A 148 -15.75 -16.56 -1.18
N GLY A 149 -16.00 -16.55 -2.50
CA GLY A 149 -17.28 -16.99 -3.08
C GLY A 149 -18.39 -15.94 -3.13
N ASN A 150 -18.19 -14.73 -2.56
CA ASN A 150 -19.09 -13.60 -2.75
C ASN A 150 -18.43 -12.37 -3.39
N VAL A 151 -17.24 -12.51 -3.95
CA VAL A 151 -16.55 -11.41 -4.64
C VAL A 151 -16.15 -11.78 -6.05
N ARG A 152 -16.06 -10.78 -6.92
CA ARG A 152 -15.58 -10.89 -8.30
C ARG A 152 -15.00 -9.57 -8.76
N PHE A 153 -14.18 -9.62 -9.81
CA PHE A 153 -13.74 -8.44 -10.52
C PHE A 153 -14.73 -8.07 -11.62
N ILE A 154 -15.21 -6.83 -11.61
CA ILE A 154 -15.99 -6.25 -12.70
C ILE A 154 -15.43 -4.89 -13.08
N ALA A 155 -15.88 -4.33 -14.21
CA ALA A 155 -15.48 -2.99 -14.63
C ALA A 155 -15.95 -1.95 -13.60
N ASN A 156 -15.12 -0.95 -13.30
CA ASN A 156 -15.45 0.11 -12.35
C ASN A 156 -16.78 0.80 -12.69
N ILE A 157 -17.07 1.05 -13.98
CA ILE A 157 -18.37 1.58 -14.39
C ILE A 157 -19.53 0.62 -14.08
N ALA A 158 -19.33 -0.69 -14.30
CA ALA A 158 -20.34 -1.70 -14.01
C ALA A 158 -20.60 -1.81 -12.50
N ASN A 159 -19.56 -1.72 -11.66
CA ASN A 159 -19.71 -1.72 -10.21
C ASN A 159 -20.47 -0.49 -9.70
N ARG A 160 -20.23 0.67 -10.31
CA ARG A 160 -20.96 1.91 -9.99
C ARG A 160 -22.43 1.84 -10.40
N ALA A 161 -22.72 1.30 -11.59
CA ALA A 161 -24.08 1.08 -12.05
C ALA A 161 -24.81 0.05 -11.18
N LYS A 162 -24.12 -1.04 -10.80
CA LYS A 162 -24.69 -2.12 -9.99
C LYS A 162 -25.00 -1.68 -8.56
N HIS A 163 -24.06 -1.05 -7.87
CA HIS A 163 -24.22 -0.60 -6.48
C HIS A 163 -24.85 -1.67 -5.55
N THR A 164 -26.16 -1.62 -5.32
CA THR A 164 -26.96 -2.54 -4.48
C THR A 164 -27.92 -3.43 -5.27
N TYR A 165 -28.07 -3.19 -6.57
CA TYR A 165 -28.95 -3.94 -7.47
C TYR A 165 -28.36 -5.30 -7.85
N SER A 166 -29.21 -6.17 -8.40
CA SER A 166 -28.79 -7.46 -8.95
C SER A 166 -28.18 -7.32 -10.34
N ASP A 167 -27.48 -8.35 -10.79
CA ASP A 167 -26.94 -8.40 -12.16
C ASP A 167 -28.05 -8.29 -13.21
N LYS A 168 -29.20 -8.91 -12.94
CA LYS A 168 -30.35 -8.89 -13.83
C LYS A 168 -30.87 -7.47 -14.02
N ASP A 169 -31.03 -6.72 -12.94
CA ASP A 169 -31.51 -5.34 -12.97
C ASP A 169 -30.57 -4.44 -13.80
N VAL A 170 -29.25 -4.61 -13.60
CA VAL A 170 -28.24 -3.84 -14.33
C VAL A 170 -28.24 -4.17 -15.81
N ILE A 171 -28.32 -5.46 -16.16
CA ILE A 171 -28.38 -5.90 -17.56
C ILE A 171 -29.65 -5.40 -18.24
N GLU A 172 -30.79 -5.47 -17.55
CA GLU A 172 -32.07 -4.97 -18.07
C GLU A 172 -32.02 -3.45 -18.29
N PHE A 173 -31.49 -2.70 -17.33
CA PHE A 173 -31.27 -1.26 -17.48
C PHE A 173 -30.33 -0.93 -18.64
N CYS A 174 -29.20 -1.64 -18.77
CA CYS A 174 -28.28 -1.43 -19.88
C CYS A 174 -28.95 -1.69 -21.25
N LYS A 175 -29.79 -2.72 -21.36
CA LYS A 175 -30.59 -2.97 -22.57
C LYS A 175 -31.56 -1.83 -22.84
N ALA A 176 -32.28 -1.35 -21.83
CA ALA A 176 -33.21 -0.23 -21.96
C ALA A 176 -32.48 1.04 -22.43
N VAL A 177 -31.32 1.37 -21.85
CA VAL A 177 -30.47 2.50 -22.27
C VAL A 177 -29.99 2.32 -23.72
N SER A 178 -29.50 1.13 -24.07
CA SER A 178 -29.02 0.82 -25.43
C SER A 178 -30.14 0.82 -26.48
N SER A 179 -31.39 0.60 -26.08
CA SER A 179 -32.56 0.69 -26.97
C SER A 179 -33.14 2.10 -27.03
N ASN A 180 -32.95 2.89 -25.96
CA ASN A 180 -33.39 4.27 -25.85
C ASN A 180 -32.38 5.26 -26.45
N VAL A 181 -31.63 4.83 -27.49
CA VAL A 181 -30.79 5.76 -28.25
C VAL A 181 -31.74 6.78 -28.87
N THR A 182 -31.69 8.00 -28.35
CA THR A 182 -32.38 9.15 -28.92
C THR A 182 -31.98 9.21 -30.39
N LYS A 183 -32.96 9.11 -31.30
CA LYS A 183 -32.75 9.54 -32.69
C LYS A 183 -32.36 11.01 -32.70
#